data_AF-A0A937WPD4-F1
#
_entry.id   AF-A0A937WPD4-F1
#
_cell.length_a   1.000
_cell.length_b   1.000
_cell.length_c   1.000
_cell.angle_alpha   90.00
_cell.angle_beta   90.00
_cell.angle_gamma   90.00
#
_symmetry.space_group_name_H-M   'P 1'
#
loop_
_entity.id
_entity.type
_entity.pdbx_description
1 polymer ?
#
loop_
_entity_poly.entity_id
_entity_poly.type
_entity_poly.pdbx_seq_one_letter_code
_entity_poly.pdbx_strand_id
1 'polypeptide(L)'
;MRTTLLILIALLFLTSVSFAQNDIAERLEAKKVNKYVLFSLNLDNPKKLNYEVDSRDGNSSAKLLKDLLTVVGDGGETFNVLFEYLNPMKYSVTISETATDDSIYESATQFIESVTSFANLLQGIQEATSLASNEAAKTAEKAKAPKKEPKVAFYTDEDYKALYAPDLLEWFLFYSIEDNAKCIDNATDFLKALNETDNHLYGAKTEAKGVPVTEKRESTLFYEDVGSIVHGLLTPSTMDELKAGQSQLQTTQDRLKDRNKKAIEALGKVKPALQALVWKSGPSDAEKALMKLLEDLAKSGSEDAKKALGELQNVSKSGSDCKTFEIYTDAAVTRFINSANIILARRKKLISDIDSLLTEVKKVIDRDAEKDSYLVGQVEVVPNKIKEVTITVKQRELKFDEEKLEILVTEKEGALGKIRVREHSALIPEFTGGVLYTNLSFPKFGTEDVDGKTVVAEAKEEERQVAISGMLNLIFDLPVRSLVYPLLQLGVSTSEERPSLFAGLGLRFIRPVPFSLSGGAIWKWTRELDKLKVGDAIDGTAALEDDLTINFNRKPTFYLGIQTSF
;
A
#
# COMPACT_ATOMS: atom_id res chain seq x y z
N MET A 1 54.10 3.06 -21.37
CA MET A 1 53.37 3.96 -20.44
C MET A 1 52.03 4.46 -21.02
N ARG A 2 51.98 5.04 -22.24
CA ARG A 2 50.71 5.50 -22.86
C ARG A 2 49.63 4.43 -23.03
N THR A 3 49.97 3.23 -23.48
CA THR A 3 49.02 2.12 -23.69
C THR A 3 48.51 1.53 -22.38
N THR A 4 49.38 1.38 -21.37
CA THR A 4 49.01 0.88 -20.05
C THR A 4 48.06 1.84 -19.31
N LEU A 5 48.29 3.15 -19.45
CA LEU A 5 47.40 4.19 -18.90
C LEU A 5 46.02 4.16 -19.57
N LEU A 6 45.96 4.01 -20.90
CA LEU A 6 44.70 3.89 -21.65
C LEU A 6 43.92 2.62 -21.26
N ILE A 7 44.60 1.50 -21.05
CA ILE A 7 43.97 0.24 -20.60
C ILE A 7 43.47 0.36 -19.17
N LEU A 8 44.19 1.03 -18.27
CA LEU A 8 43.76 1.26 -16.89
C LEU A 8 42.54 2.21 -16.83
N ILE A 9 42.55 3.27 -17.64
CA ILE A 9 41.40 4.17 -17.82
C ILE A 9 40.21 3.37 -18.38
N ALA A 10 40.41 2.56 -19.42
CA ALA A 10 39.34 1.73 -19.99
C ALA A 10 38.80 0.68 -19.00
N LEU A 11 39.65 0.08 -18.17
CA LEU A 11 39.23 -0.88 -17.13
C LEU A 11 38.48 -0.20 -15.97
N LEU A 12 38.89 1.01 -15.58
CA LEU A 12 38.14 1.85 -14.64
C LEU A 12 36.75 2.25 -15.19
N PHE A 13 36.62 2.43 -16.51
CA PHE A 13 35.34 2.64 -17.18
C PHE A 13 34.49 1.36 -17.35
N LEU A 14 35.11 0.17 -17.37
CA LEU A 14 34.43 -1.10 -17.69
C LEU A 14 33.96 -1.90 -16.46
N THR A 15 34.46 -1.64 -15.24
CA THR A 15 34.32 -2.60 -14.12
C THR A 15 33.50 -2.17 -12.90
N SER A 16 32.82 -1.00 -12.85
CA SER A 16 32.23 -0.59 -11.56
C SER A 16 30.96 0.27 -11.59
N VAL A 17 29.90 -0.31 -11.02
CA VAL A 17 28.86 0.21 -10.09
C VAL A 17 28.00 1.41 -10.50
N SER A 18 27.12 1.24 -11.50
CA SER A 18 26.14 2.24 -11.96
C SER A 18 24.96 2.59 -11.00
N PHE A 19 25.00 2.23 -9.72
CA PHE A 19 23.82 2.37 -8.85
C PHE A 19 23.70 3.73 -8.13
N ALA A 20 24.81 4.37 -7.74
CA ALA A 20 24.76 5.64 -7.01
C ALA A 20 24.49 6.88 -7.89
N GLN A 21 24.84 6.82 -9.19
CA GLN A 21 24.74 7.97 -10.09
C GLN A 21 23.29 8.41 -10.36
N ASN A 22 22.38 7.43 -10.47
CA ASN A 22 20.98 7.72 -10.81
C ASN A 22 20.31 8.55 -9.72
N ASP A 23 20.72 8.38 -8.46
CA ASP A 23 20.08 9.04 -7.32
C ASP A 23 20.25 10.56 -7.30
N ILE A 24 21.41 11.09 -7.72
CA ILE A 24 21.68 12.54 -7.72
C ILE A 24 20.91 13.24 -8.84
N ALA A 25 20.97 12.68 -10.05
CA ALA A 25 20.20 13.20 -11.18
C ALA A 25 18.70 13.16 -10.87
N GLU A 26 18.23 12.05 -10.29
CA GLU A 26 16.85 11.89 -9.86
C GLU A 26 16.45 12.92 -8.79
N ARG A 27 17.33 13.23 -7.83
CA ARG A 27 17.07 14.24 -6.79
C ARG A 27 17.01 15.67 -7.34
N LEU A 28 17.95 16.04 -8.21
CA LEU A 28 17.99 17.35 -8.87
C LEU A 28 16.82 17.53 -9.86
N GLU A 29 16.32 16.43 -10.44
CA GLU A 29 15.18 16.46 -11.37
C GLU A 29 13.84 16.18 -10.70
N ALA A 30 13.82 15.91 -9.40
CA ALA A 30 12.61 15.63 -8.64
C ALA A 30 11.62 16.79 -8.72
N LYS A 31 10.33 16.48 -8.56
CA LYS A 31 9.29 17.51 -8.48
C LYS A 31 9.18 17.97 -7.03
N LYS A 32 9.29 19.28 -6.80
CA LYS A 32 9.04 19.88 -5.49
C LYS A 32 7.54 19.87 -5.23
N VAL A 33 7.12 19.23 -4.15
CA VAL A 33 5.71 19.14 -3.71
C VAL A 33 5.55 20.04 -2.50
N ASN A 34 4.60 20.97 -2.56
CA ASN A 34 4.25 21.80 -1.42
C ASN A 34 3.13 21.16 -0.60
N LYS A 35 1.91 21.11 -1.14
CA LYS A 35 0.73 20.63 -0.39
C LYS A 35 0.23 19.26 -0.80
N TYR A 36 0.23 18.95 -2.10
CA TYR A 36 -0.36 17.71 -2.58
C TYR A 36 0.23 17.16 -3.88
N VAL A 37 -0.01 15.86 -4.09
CA VAL A 37 0.10 15.19 -5.38
C VAL A 37 -1.29 14.64 -5.73
N LEU A 38 -1.87 15.12 -6.83
CA LEU A 38 -3.17 14.70 -7.32
C LEU A 38 -3.00 13.63 -8.40
N PHE A 39 -3.64 12.49 -8.22
CA PHE A 39 -3.70 11.43 -9.22
C PHE A 39 -5.04 11.41 -9.92
N SER A 40 -5.04 10.99 -11.18
CA SER A 40 -6.26 10.64 -11.88
C SER A 40 -6.09 9.38 -12.72
N LEU A 41 -7.19 8.66 -12.92
CA LEU A 41 -7.19 7.48 -13.78
C LEU A 41 -7.18 7.93 -15.24
N ASN A 42 -6.28 7.38 -16.04
CA ASN A 42 -6.31 7.64 -17.47
C ASN A 42 -7.49 6.87 -18.08
N LEU A 43 -8.55 7.57 -18.50
CA LEU A 43 -9.76 6.92 -19.02
C LEU A 43 -9.55 6.18 -20.34
N ASP A 44 -8.58 6.62 -21.15
CA ASP A 44 -8.20 5.93 -22.39
C ASP A 44 -7.40 4.64 -22.12
N ASN A 45 -6.68 4.61 -20.99
CA ASN A 45 -5.93 3.45 -20.54
C ASN A 45 -6.00 3.29 -19.01
N PRO A 46 -7.04 2.59 -18.49
CA PRO A 46 -7.28 2.41 -17.06
C PRO A 46 -6.17 1.68 -16.28
N LYS A 47 -5.11 1.22 -16.96
CA LYS A 47 -3.90 0.65 -16.32
C LYS A 47 -2.84 1.70 -16.02
N LYS A 48 -3.05 2.96 -16.41
CA LYS A 48 -2.12 4.07 -16.19
C LYS A 48 -2.77 5.17 -15.36
N LEU A 49 -1.93 5.83 -14.57
CA LEU A 49 -2.30 7.01 -13.82
C LEU A 49 -1.75 8.26 -14.51
N ASN A 50 -2.50 9.35 -14.41
CA ASN A 50 -1.94 10.68 -14.57
C ASN A 50 -1.63 11.25 -13.17
N TYR A 51 -0.70 12.18 -13.10
CA TYR A 51 -0.37 12.89 -11.87
C TYR A 51 -0.24 14.39 -12.13
N GLU A 52 -0.54 15.16 -11.09
CA GLU A 52 -0.35 16.59 -11.00
C GLU A 52 0.31 16.89 -9.65
N VAL A 53 1.35 17.71 -9.65
CA VAL A 53 2.04 18.14 -8.42
C VAL A 53 1.69 19.60 -8.18
N ASP A 54 1.26 19.91 -6.95
CA ASP A 54 1.10 21.30 -6.51
C ASP A 54 2.46 22.01 -6.58
N SER A 55 2.56 22.98 -7.49
CA SER A 55 3.78 23.76 -7.72
C SER A 55 3.51 25.23 -7.45
N ARG A 56 4.47 25.92 -6.85
CA ARG A 56 4.36 27.37 -6.54
C ARG A 56 4.08 28.23 -7.77
N ASP A 57 4.46 27.75 -8.96
CA ASP A 57 4.31 28.47 -10.22
C ASP A 57 2.87 28.47 -10.75
N GLY A 58 1.94 27.74 -10.11
CA GLY A 58 0.51 27.68 -10.46
C GLY A 58 0.19 26.98 -11.79
N ASN A 59 1.20 26.69 -12.63
CA ASN A 59 1.07 25.95 -13.88
C ASN A 59 1.27 24.46 -13.64
N SER A 60 0.25 23.80 -13.10
CA SER A 60 0.19 22.35 -13.00
C SER A 60 -0.70 21.79 -14.11
N SER A 61 -0.18 20.81 -14.86
CA SER A 61 -0.96 20.05 -15.82
C SER A 61 -0.74 18.57 -15.58
N ALA A 62 -1.82 17.81 -15.69
CA ALA A 62 -1.78 16.36 -15.52
C ALA A 62 -0.81 15.73 -16.52
N LYS A 63 0.09 14.89 -16.03
CA LYS A 63 1.09 14.16 -16.83
C LYS A 63 0.92 12.67 -16.64
N LEU A 64 1.13 11.91 -17.71
CA LEU A 64 1.13 10.45 -17.62
C LEU A 64 2.27 9.97 -16.71
N LEU A 65 1.92 9.20 -15.68
CA LEU A 65 2.89 8.50 -14.85
C LEU A 65 3.44 7.33 -15.66
N LYS A 66 4.76 7.34 -15.91
CA LYS A 66 5.42 6.28 -16.69
C LYS A 66 5.61 5.03 -15.83
N ASP A 67 6.38 5.15 -14.75
CA ASP A 67 6.67 4.04 -13.82
C ASP A 67 6.79 4.54 -12.38
N LEU A 68 7.69 5.50 -12.16
CA LEU A 68 8.00 6.10 -10.86
C LEU A 68 8.03 7.62 -11.01
N LEU A 69 7.39 8.31 -10.06
CA LEU A 69 7.50 9.75 -9.91
C LEU A 69 8.37 10.05 -8.69
N THR A 70 9.49 10.75 -8.87
CA THR A 70 10.28 11.22 -7.74
C THR A 70 9.86 12.63 -7.34
N VAL A 71 9.52 12.79 -6.07
CA VAL A 71 9.13 14.05 -5.47
C VAL A 71 9.98 14.38 -4.25
N VAL A 72 10.14 15.66 -3.99
CA VAL A 72 10.77 16.18 -2.77
C VAL A 72 9.79 17.10 -2.04
N GLY A 73 9.67 16.95 -0.73
CA GLY A 73 8.83 17.82 0.09
C GLY A 73 9.45 19.21 0.25
N ASP A 74 8.71 20.27 -0.09
CA ASP A 74 9.17 21.67 -0.05
C ASP A 74 8.75 22.35 1.26
N GLY A 75 9.39 21.96 2.38
CA GLY A 75 9.27 22.62 3.68
C GLY A 75 8.10 22.18 4.57
N GLY A 76 7.26 21.25 4.11
CA GLY A 76 6.26 20.56 4.95
C GLY A 76 6.75 19.18 5.40
N GLU A 77 6.46 18.83 6.66
CA GLU A 77 6.68 17.46 7.19
C GLU A 77 5.75 16.44 6.53
N THR A 78 4.65 16.90 5.90
CA THR A 78 3.68 16.04 5.24
C THR A 78 3.11 16.70 3.99
N PHE A 79 2.63 15.90 3.05
CA PHE A 79 1.77 16.36 1.95
C PHE A 79 0.64 15.36 1.70
N ASN A 80 -0.43 15.84 1.07
CA ASN A 80 -1.61 15.05 0.77
C ASN A 80 -1.46 14.31 -0.56
N VAL A 81 -1.82 13.02 -0.58
CA VAL A 81 -2.03 12.28 -1.83
C VAL A 81 -3.52 12.33 -2.11
N LEU A 82 -3.90 13.05 -3.16
CA LEU A 82 -5.27 13.22 -3.61
C LEU A 82 -5.54 12.33 -4.82
N PHE A 83 -6.79 11.95 -5.02
CA PHE A 83 -7.24 11.28 -6.24
C PHE A 83 -8.47 11.99 -6.76
N GLU A 84 -8.49 12.34 -8.06
CA GLU A 84 -9.65 12.90 -8.74
C GLU A 84 -10.86 11.98 -8.53
N TYR A 85 -12.07 12.54 -8.42
CA TYR A 85 -13.24 11.75 -8.08
C TYR A 85 -13.34 10.44 -8.87
N LEU A 86 -13.27 9.33 -8.14
CA LEU A 86 -13.57 7.99 -8.63
C LEU A 86 -14.70 7.45 -7.79
N ASN A 87 -15.71 6.91 -8.46
CA ASN A 87 -16.79 6.25 -7.78
C ASN A 87 -16.24 5.04 -6.97
N PRO A 88 -16.33 5.06 -5.62
CA PRO A 88 -15.75 4.01 -4.76
C PRO A 88 -16.42 2.64 -4.93
N MET A 89 -17.56 2.60 -5.60
CA MET A 89 -18.30 1.38 -5.93
C MET A 89 -17.76 0.71 -7.20
N LYS A 90 -17.11 1.49 -8.06
CA LYS A 90 -16.44 1.02 -9.29
C LYS A 90 -14.93 0.87 -9.11
N TYR A 91 -14.33 1.59 -8.17
CA TYR A 91 -12.88 1.60 -7.98
C TYR A 91 -12.51 1.54 -6.50
N SER A 92 -11.46 0.78 -6.19
CA SER A 92 -10.79 0.82 -4.90
C SER A 92 -9.45 1.50 -5.07
N VAL A 93 -9.20 2.59 -4.33
CA VAL A 93 -7.89 3.24 -4.30
C VAL A 93 -7.26 2.99 -2.94
N THR A 94 -6.09 2.37 -2.94
CA THR A 94 -5.32 2.08 -1.73
C THR A 94 -3.92 2.63 -1.86
N ILE A 95 -3.40 3.15 -0.76
CA ILE A 95 -2.02 3.61 -0.62
C ILE A 95 -1.26 2.67 0.30
N SER A 96 0.00 2.40 -0.03
CA SER A 96 0.93 1.67 0.83
C SER A 96 2.27 2.38 0.81
N GLU A 97 2.97 2.35 1.95
CA GLU A 97 4.24 3.04 2.13
C GLU A 97 5.31 2.06 2.57
N THR A 98 6.50 2.22 2.00
CA THR A 98 7.72 1.55 2.46
C THR A 98 8.81 2.60 2.59
N ALA A 99 9.66 2.50 3.61
CA ALA A 99 10.74 3.45 3.84
C ALA A 99 12.08 2.72 3.92
N THR A 100 13.09 3.27 3.27
CA THR A 100 14.48 2.80 3.29
C THR A 100 15.41 3.96 3.64
N ASP A 101 16.61 3.67 4.11
CA ASP A 101 17.64 4.70 4.31
C ASP A 101 18.03 5.37 2.99
N ASP A 102 18.28 6.68 3.03
CA ASP A 102 18.85 7.43 1.91
C ASP A 102 20.36 7.14 1.85
N SER A 103 20.78 6.42 0.80
CA SER A 103 22.18 6.04 0.56
C SER A 103 23.12 7.24 0.52
N ILE A 104 22.64 8.41 0.07
CA ILE A 104 23.40 9.65 0.05
C ILE A 104 23.69 10.12 1.48
N TYR A 105 22.70 10.03 2.37
CA TYR A 105 22.87 10.41 3.77
C TYR A 105 23.77 9.43 4.52
N GLU A 106 23.61 8.14 4.25
CA GLU A 106 24.50 7.10 4.79
C GLU A 106 25.96 7.35 4.37
N SER A 107 26.19 7.60 3.08
CA SER A 107 27.52 7.94 2.55
C SER A 107 28.07 9.23 3.18
N ALA A 108 27.22 10.24 3.39
CA ALA A 108 27.62 11.49 4.02
C ALA A 108 28.04 11.30 5.48
N THR A 109 27.31 10.46 6.21
CA THR A 109 27.62 10.10 7.59
C THR A 109 28.95 9.35 7.64
N GLN A 110 29.14 8.33 6.79
CA GLN A 110 30.38 7.55 6.70
C GLN A 110 31.59 8.44 6.36
N PHE A 111 31.43 9.44 5.50
CA PHE A 111 32.51 10.38 5.19
C PHE A 111 32.84 11.29 6.37
N ILE A 112 31.85 11.87 7.04
CA ILE A 112 32.08 12.71 8.22
C ILE A 112 32.80 11.88 9.30
N GLU A 113 32.40 10.63 9.50
CA GLU A 113 33.07 9.69 10.39
C GLU A 113 34.51 9.40 9.93
N SER A 114 34.75 9.24 8.62
CA SER A 114 36.08 9.02 8.05
C SER A 114 36.99 10.24 8.21
N VAL A 115 36.49 11.46 7.96
CA VAL A 115 37.23 12.71 8.16
C VAL A 115 37.52 12.94 9.63
N THR A 116 36.56 12.68 10.50
CA THR A 116 36.74 12.78 11.96
C THR A 116 37.78 11.76 12.43
N SER A 117 37.73 10.53 11.93
CA SER A 117 38.72 9.49 12.21
C SER A 117 40.10 9.86 11.69
N PHE A 118 40.21 10.48 10.52
CA PHE A 118 41.48 10.99 9.99
C PHE A 118 42.01 12.17 10.80
N ALA A 119 41.16 13.11 11.22
CA ALA A 119 41.55 14.20 12.10
C ALA A 119 42.04 13.66 13.46
N ASN A 120 41.36 12.66 14.01
CA ASN A 120 41.77 11.95 15.21
C ASN A 120 43.05 11.14 14.98
N LEU A 121 43.30 10.60 13.78
CA LEU A 121 44.58 9.99 13.42
C LEU A 121 45.69 11.04 13.37
N LEU A 122 45.44 12.25 12.86
CA LEU A 122 46.46 13.32 12.85
C LEU A 122 46.79 13.82 14.25
N GLN A 123 45.79 14.00 15.12
CA GLN A 123 45.99 14.27 16.55
C GLN A 123 46.63 13.06 17.24
N GLY A 124 46.19 11.87 16.85
CA GLY A 124 46.67 10.59 17.31
C GLY A 124 48.07 10.27 16.83
N ILE A 125 48.60 10.78 15.72
CA ILE A 125 50.01 10.63 15.32
C ILE A 125 50.89 11.49 16.25
N GLN A 126 50.33 12.58 16.78
CA GLN A 126 50.90 13.33 17.89
C GLN A 126 50.89 12.55 19.22
N GLU A 127 49.93 11.64 19.43
CA GLU A 127 49.81 10.82 20.65
C GLU A 127 50.30 9.35 20.50
N ALA A 128 50.43 8.81 19.30
CA ALA A 128 50.71 7.40 18.98
C ALA A 128 52.19 7.16 18.65
N THR A 129 53.00 8.22 18.64
CA THR A 129 54.40 8.11 19.10
C THR A 129 54.47 7.69 20.58
N SER A 130 53.36 7.72 21.34
CA SER A 130 53.32 7.26 22.74
C SER A 130 52.46 6.02 23.02
N LEU A 131 51.67 5.52 22.06
CA LEU A 131 50.62 4.51 22.33
C LEU A 131 50.49 3.40 21.27
N ALA A 132 51.58 3.02 20.61
CA ALA A 132 51.65 1.76 19.88
C ALA A 132 51.85 0.57 20.85
N SER A 133 50.86 0.31 21.72
CA SER A 133 50.72 -0.96 22.43
C SER A 133 49.25 -1.17 22.81
N ASN A 134 48.66 -2.27 22.32
CA ASN A 134 47.34 -2.81 22.68
C ASN A 134 46.17 -2.11 21.97
N GLU A 135 45.19 -2.78 21.38
CA GLU A 135 44.92 -4.19 21.18
C GLU A 135 43.78 -4.22 20.16
N ALA A 136 43.83 -5.18 19.25
CA ALA A 136 42.72 -5.50 18.40
C ALA A 136 41.63 -6.25 19.21
N ALA A 137 40.35 -5.99 18.87
CA ALA A 137 39.40 -7.01 18.35
C ALA A 137 37.99 -7.06 19.01
N LYS A 138 36.99 -7.19 18.10
CA LYS A 138 35.85 -8.16 18.12
C LYS A 138 34.57 -7.76 18.92
N THR A 139 33.30 -8.02 18.54
CA THR A 139 32.62 -8.88 17.52
C THR A 139 31.16 -8.41 17.28
N ALA A 140 30.50 -8.94 16.24
CA ALA A 140 29.16 -8.67 15.70
C ALA A 140 27.99 -9.62 16.15
N GLU A 141 26.77 -9.28 15.66
CA GLU A 141 25.57 -10.12 15.34
C GLU A 141 24.67 -10.68 16.50
N LYS A 142 23.34 -10.93 16.42
CA LYS A 142 22.41 -11.33 15.32
C LYS A 142 20.89 -11.23 15.69
N ALA A 143 20.02 -11.43 14.69
CA ALA A 143 18.55 -11.25 14.61
C ALA A 143 17.60 -12.40 15.08
N LYS A 144 16.26 -12.21 15.04
CA LYS A 144 15.21 -13.27 14.88
C LYS A 144 13.82 -12.80 14.39
N ALA A 145 13.09 -13.73 13.75
CA ALA A 145 11.92 -13.59 12.86
C ALA A 145 10.54 -14.02 13.47
N PRO A 146 9.37 -13.92 12.75
CA PRO A 146 8.01 -13.82 13.32
C PRO A 146 7.08 -15.07 13.19
N LYS A 147 5.87 -14.98 13.76
CA LYS A 147 4.79 -16.01 13.90
C LYS A 147 3.63 -15.89 12.89
N LYS A 148 2.87 -16.99 12.71
CA LYS A 148 1.69 -17.20 11.81
C LYS A 148 0.37 -17.40 12.59
N GLU A 149 -0.77 -17.11 11.93
CA GLU A 149 -2.17 -17.29 12.40
C GLU A 149 -2.98 -18.35 11.60
N PRO A 150 -4.14 -18.84 12.10
CA PRO A 150 -4.87 -19.98 11.54
C PRO A 150 -6.13 -19.62 10.72
N LYS A 151 -6.63 -20.60 9.93
CA LYS A 151 -7.79 -20.52 9.02
C LYS A 151 -9.06 -21.20 9.58
N VAL A 152 -10.23 -20.75 9.14
CA VAL A 152 -11.58 -21.31 9.43
C VAL A 152 -12.26 -21.75 8.12
N ALA A 153 -13.12 -22.80 8.18
CA ALA A 153 -13.78 -23.45 7.04
C ALA A 153 -15.28 -23.08 6.89
N PHE A 154 -15.81 -23.16 5.66
CA PHE A 154 -17.19 -22.83 5.27
C PHE A 154 -17.95 -24.05 4.68
N TYR A 155 -19.28 -24.08 4.83
CA TYR A 155 -20.22 -25.11 4.37
C TYR A 155 -20.70 -24.89 2.92
N THR A 156 -21.16 -25.96 2.25
CA THR A 156 -21.33 -26.11 0.78
C THR A 156 -22.77 -25.96 0.24
N ASP A 157 -22.89 -25.69 -1.07
CA ASP A 157 -24.07 -25.25 -1.85
C ASP A 157 -25.27 -26.22 -2.03
N GLU A 158 -25.30 -27.42 -1.44
CA GLU A 158 -26.37 -28.43 -1.74
C GLU A 158 -27.71 -28.19 -1.01
N ASP A 159 -27.77 -27.28 -0.04
CA ASP A 159 -29.00 -26.96 0.72
C ASP A 159 -30.01 -26.06 -0.05
N TYR A 160 -29.72 -25.73 -1.31
CA TYR A 160 -30.34 -24.59 -2.01
C TYR A 160 -31.61 -24.88 -2.83
N LYS A 161 -32.03 -26.13 -3.04
CA LYS A 161 -33.10 -26.45 -4.03
C LYS A 161 -34.54 -26.65 -3.52
N ALA A 162 -34.84 -26.43 -2.24
CA ALA A 162 -36.13 -26.80 -1.64
C ALA A 162 -37.07 -25.62 -1.28
N LEU A 163 -36.97 -24.47 -1.95
CA LEU A 163 -37.73 -23.27 -1.55
C LEU A 163 -38.57 -22.70 -2.68
N TYR A 164 -39.79 -23.21 -2.79
CA TYR A 164 -40.91 -22.41 -3.27
C TYR A 164 -42.02 -22.46 -2.21
N ALA A 165 -43.05 -21.65 -2.42
CA ALA A 165 -44.27 -21.64 -1.62
C ALA A 165 -45.24 -22.85 -1.73
N PRO A 166 -44.97 -24.03 -2.37
CA PRO A 166 -45.94 -25.12 -2.31
C PRO A 166 -46.23 -25.55 -0.89
N ASP A 167 -45.29 -25.64 0.05
CA ASP A 167 -45.60 -26.18 1.39
C ASP A 167 -46.70 -25.38 2.14
N LEU A 168 -46.74 -24.04 1.99
CA LEU A 168 -47.76 -23.19 2.60
C LEU A 168 -49.06 -23.18 1.79
N LEU A 169 -48.97 -23.22 0.45
CA LEU A 169 -50.13 -23.31 -0.43
C LEU A 169 -50.79 -24.70 -0.34
N GLU A 170 -50.00 -25.74 -0.21
CA GLU A 170 -50.36 -27.14 -0.02
C GLU A 170 -50.95 -27.32 1.38
N TRP A 171 -50.36 -26.69 2.41
CA TRP A 171 -51.00 -26.60 3.72
C TRP A 171 -52.33 -25.83 3.67
N PHE A 172 -52.42 -24.72 2.94
CA PHE A 172 -53.66 -23.94 2.81
C PHE A 172 -54.73 -24.71 2.01
N LEU A 173 -54.34 -25.41 0.94
CA LEU A 173 -55.19 -26.30 0.16
C LEU A 173 -55.66 -27.47 1.02
N PHE A 174 -54.76 -28.06 1.81
CA PHE A 174 -55.06 -29.13 2.76
C PHE A 174 -56.00 -28.68 3.88
N TYR A 175 -55.83 -27.46 4.40
CA TYR A 175 -56.73 -26.81 5.35
C TYR A 175 -58.11 -26.49 4.74
N SER A 176 -58.16 -26.12 3.45
CA SER A 176 -59.40 -25.70 2.76
C SER A 176 -60.34 -26.85 2.40
N ILE A 177 -59.91 -28.11 2.54
CA ILE A 177 -60.78 -29.27 2.42
C ILE A 177 -61.74 -29.23 3.63
N GLU A 178 -63.04 -29.03 3.39
CA GLU A 178 -64.10 -28.72 4.37
C GLU A 178 -64.10 -29.60 5.65
N ASP A 179 -63.58 -30.81 5.55
CA ASP A 179 -63.52 -31.77 6.64
C ASP A 179 -62.39 -31.51 7.66
N ASN A 180 -61.28 -30.90 7.25
CA ASN A 180 -60.15 -30.59 8.14
C ASN A 180 -60.39 -29.37 9.03
N ALA A 181 -61.29 -28.47 8.62
CA ALA A 181 -61.68 -27.30 9.41
C ALA A 181 -62.32 -27.69 10.76
N LYS A 182 -62.90 -28.90 10.86
CA LYS A 182 -63.48 -29.44 12.10
C LYS A 182 -62.42 -29.79 13.17
N CYS A 183 -61.15 -29.94 12.77
CA CYS A 183 -60.06 -30.27 13.69
C CYS A 183 -59.54 -29.04 14.48
N ILE A 184 -59.95 -27.81 14.14
CA ILE A 184 -59.42 -26.57 14.75
C ILE A 184 -60.53 -25.57 15.11
N ASP A 185 -60.65 -25.22 16.41
CA ASP A 185 -61.59 -24.18 16.87
C ASP A 185 -61.04 -22.74 16.73
N ASN A 186 -59.71 -22.56 16.80
CA ASN A 186 -59.06 -21.24 16.98
C ASN A 186 -57.93 -20.96 15.96
N ALA A 187 -58.14 -21.27 14.68
CA ALA A 187 -57.12 -21.09 13.63
C ALA A 187 -56.83 -19.62 13.30
N THR A 188 -57.72 -18.69 13.65
CA THR A 188 -57.70 -17.30 13.16
C THR A 188 -56.43 -16.57 13.52
N ASP A 189 -55.96 -16.66 14.77
CA ASP A 189 -54.75 -15.95 15.20
C ASP A 189 -53.48 -16.56 14.60
N PHE A 190 -53.46 -17.89 14.44
CA PHE A 190 -52.36 -18.59 13.79
C PHE A 190 -52.28 -18.28 12.28
N LEU A 191 -53.41 -18.33 11.57
CA LEU A 191 -53.53 -17.93 10.16
C LEU A 191 -53.15 -16.46 9.95
N LYS A 192 -53.57 -15.59 10.88
CA LYS A 192 -53.19 -14.18 10.86
C LYS A 192 -51.69 -14.01 11.06
N ALA A 193 -51.07 -14.72 11.99
CA ALA A 193 -49.63 -14.68 12.22
C ALA A 193 -48.82 -15.23 11.03
N LEU A 194 -49.26 -16.33 10.40
CA LEU A 194 -48.66 -16.86 9.19
C LEU A 194 -48.77 -15.87 8.03
N ASN A 195 -49.95 -15.30 7.80
CA ASN A 195 -50.18 -14.30 6.76
C ASN A 195 -49.35 -13.03 7.02
N GLU A 196 -49.30 -12.52 8.26
CA GLU A 196 -48.42 -11.39 8.63
C GLU A 196 -46.95 -11.70 8.35
N THR A 197 -46.48 -12.91 8.68
CA THR A 197 -45.09 -13.34 8.45
C THR A 197 -44.78 -13.47 6.97
N ASP A 198 -45.65 -14.11 6.20
CA ASP A 198 -45.53 -14.25 4.74
C ASP A 198 -45.55 -12.89 4.05
N ASN A 199 -46.46 -11.99 4.46
CA ASN A 199 -46.53 -10.62 3.95
C ASN A 199 -45.26 -9.82 4.23
N HIS A 200 -44.61 -10.00 5.38
CA HIS A 200 -43.35 -9.30 5.69
C HIS A 200 -42.11 -9.95 5.04
N LEU A 201 -42.15 -11.26 4.79
CA LEU A 201 -41.06 -11.98 4.11
C LEU A 201 -41.13 -11.82 2.59
N TYR A 202 -42.30 -11.95 1.99
CA TYR A 202 -42.47 -12.04 0.53
C TYR A 202 -43.30 -10.90 -0.07
N GLY A 203 -43.93 -10.06 0.75
CA GLY A 203 -44.65 -8.88 0.28
C GLY A 203 -45.94 -9.24 -0.46
N ALA A 204 -46.97 -9.68 0.26
CA ALA A 204 -48.30 -9.76 -0.30
C ALA A 204 -49.18 -8.63 0.26
N LYS A 205 -49.67 -7.80 -0.67
CA LYS A 205 -51.02 -7.25 -0.57
C LYS A 205 -51.77 -7.50 -1.87
N THR A 206 -52.54 -8.58 -1.90
CA THR A 206 -53.74 -8.68 -2.73
C THR A 206 -54.90 -8.07 -1.96
N GLU A 207 -55.19 -6.80 -2.22
CA GLU A 207 -56.52 -6.24 -1.94
C GLU A 207 -56.99 -5.41 -3.13
N ALA A 208 -57.38 -6.11 -4.20
CA ALA A 208 -58.36 -5.58 -5.14
C ALA A 208 -59.28 -6.73 -5.57
N LYS A 209 -60.51 -6.73 -5.03
CA LYS A 209 -61.60 -7.58 -5.53
C LYS A 209 -61.74 -7.32 -7.03
N GLY A 210 -61.36 -8.30 -7.86
CA GLY A 210 -61.68 -8.33 -9.29
C GLY A 210 -60.58 -7.93 -10.27
N VAL A 211 -59.32 -7.73 -9.85
CA VAL A 211 -58.21 -7.54 -10.81
C VAL A 211 -57.48 -8.88 -10.97
N PRO A 212 -57.37 -9.46 -12.19
CA PRO A 212 -56.55 -10.63 -12.41
C PRO A 212 -55.11 -10.30 -12.02
N VAL A 213 -54.48 -11.21 -11.28
CA VAL A 213 -53.08 -11.11 -10.84
C VAL A 213 -52.21 -11.02 -12.10
N THR A 214 -51.97 -9.82 -12.61
CA THR A 214 -50.93 -9.57 -13.61
C THR A 214 -49.59 -9.58 -12.90
N GLU A 215 -49.11 -10.80 -12.63
CA GLU A 215 -47.74 -11.32 -12.67
C GLU A 215 -46.52 -10.57 -12.06
N LYS A 216 -46.62 -9.36 -11.53
CA LYS A 216 -45.51 -8.76 -10.76
C LYS A 216 -45.75 -8.87 -9.27
N ARG A 217 -45.23 -9.96 -8.67
CA ARG A 217 -45.15 -10.14 -7.20
C ARG A 217 -44.17 -9.14 -6.60
N GLU A 218 -44.43 -8.63 -5.39
CA GLU A 218 -43.54 -7.65 -4.72
C GLU A 218 -42.17 -8.21 -4.31
N SER A 219 -41.95 -9.52 -4.36
CA SER A 219 -40.59 -10.08 -4.35
C SER A 219 -39.75 -9.40 -5.43
N THR A 220 -40.32 -9.18 -6.62
CA THR A 220 -39.72 -8.40 -7.71
C THR A 220 -39.45 -6.95 -7.29
N LEU A 221 -40.29 -6.32 -6.46
CA LEU A 221 -40.01 -4.97 -5.93
C LEU A 221 -38.81 -4.96 -4.97
N PHE A 222 -38.61 -5.99 -4.14
CA PHE A 222 -37.40 -6.08 -3.30
C PHE A 222 -36.13 -6.24 -4.15
N TYR A 223 -36.17 -7.10 -5.16
CA TYR A 223 -35.05 -7.28 -6.10
C TYR A 223 -34.83 -6.02 -6.96
N GLU A 224 -35.90 -5.36 -7.41
CA GLU A 224 -35.84 -4.07 -8.13
C GLU A 224 -35.32 -2.95 -7.22
N ASP A 225 -35.68 -2.91 -5.93
CA ASP A 225 -35.15 -1.94 -4.95
C ASP A 225 -33.65 -2.14 -4.75
N VAL A 226 -33.19 -3.38 -4.51
CA VAL A 226 -31.76 -3.68 -4.32
C VAL A 226 -30.97 -3.52 -5.64
N GLY A 227 -31.54 -3.93 -6.77
CA GLY A 227 -30.94 -3.77 -8.09
C GLY A 227 -30.82 -2.30 -8.50
N SER A 228 -31.86 -1.49 -8.26
CA SER A 228 -31.83 -0.04 -8.52
C SER A 228 -30.86 0.69 -7.60
N ILE A 229 -30.69 0.23 -6.36
CA ILE A 229 -29.60 0.70 -5.47
C ILE A 229 -28.24 0.42 -6.10
N VAL A 230 -27.95 -0.83 -6.44
CA VAL A 230 -26.62 -1.20 -6.97
C VAL A 230 -26.35 -0.43 -8.26
N HIS A 231 -27.37 -0.29 -9.11
CA HIS A 231 -27.27 0.52 -10.32
C HIS A 231 -27.01 2.01 -10.00
N GLY A 232 -27.81 2.61 -9.11
CA GLY A 232 -27.71 4.00 -8.68
C GLY A 232 -26.43 4.35 -7.92
N LEU A 233 -25.72 3.35 -7.39
CA LEU A 233 -24.40 3.49 -6.78
C LEU A 233 -23.27 3.35 -7.78
N LEU A 234 -23.48 2.66 -8.90
CA LEU A 234 -22.49 2.51 -9.96
C LEU A 234 -22.52 3.67 -10.96
N THR A 235 -23.65 4.37 -11.09
CA THR A 235 -23.79 5.49 -12.04
C THR A 235 -23.16 6.82 -11.65
N PRO A 236 -23.01 7.22 -10.36
CA PRO A 236 -22.52 8.54 -9.99
C PRO A 236 -21.17 8.87 -10.62
N SER A 237 -21.13 10.00 -11.31
CA SER A 237 -19.98 10.58 -11.99
C SER A 237 -19.39 11.77 -11.24
N THR A 238 -20.12 12.28 -10.24
CA THR A 238 -19.71 13.42 -9.39
C THR A 238 -19.92 13.10 -7.90
N MET A 239 -19.28 13.88 -7.03
CA MET A 239 -19.41 13.76 -5.57
C MET A 239 -20.84 14.05 -5.09
N ASP A 240 -21.54 14.99 -5.72
CA ASP A 240 -22.91 15.35 -5.33
C ASP A 240 -23.92 14.25 -5.72
N GLU A 241 -23.74 13.62 -6.88
CA GLU A 241 -24.50 12.42 -7.26
C GLU A 241 -24.25 11.27 -6.27
N LEU A 242 -23.01 11.10 -5.79
CA LEU A 242 -22.68 10.09 -4.80
C LEU A 242 -23.36 10.35 -3.45
N LYS A 243 -23.38 11.60 -2.97
CA LYS A 243 -24.11 11.99 -1.75
C LYS A 243 -25.62 11.72 -1.88
N ALA A 244 -26.21 12.02 -3.03
CA ALA A 244 -27.61 11.71 -3.29
C ALA A 244 -27.87 10.20 -3.26
N GLY A 245 -27.02 9.42 -3.93
CA GLY A 245 -27.07 7.95 -3.92
C GLY A 245 -26.92 7.37 -2.51
N GLN A 246 -26.03 7.93 -1.69
CA GLN A 246 -25.85 7.55 -0.28
C GLN A 246 -27.12 7.78 0.54
N SER A 247 -27.79 8.92 0.37
CA SER A 247 -29.05 9.21 1.08
C SER A 247 -30.17 8.25 0.69
N GLN A 248 -30.27 7.90 -0.60
CA GLN A 248 -31.22 6.89 -1.08
C GLN A 248 -30.90 5.52 -0.49
N LEU A 249 -29.61 5.14 -0.46
CA LEU A 249 -29.15 3.89 0.11
C LEU A 249 -29.48 3.77 1.61
N GLN A 250 -29.26 4.83 2.38
CA GLN A 250 -29.62 4.87 3.79
C GLN A 250 -31.13 4.68 3.99
N THR A 251 -31.95 5.38 3.19
CA THR A 251 -33.41 5.26 3.25
C THR A 251 -33.87 3.83 2.98
N THR A 252 -33.32 3.17 1.96
CA THR A 252 -33.69 1.80 1.64
C THR A 252 -33.19 0.82 2.69
N GLN A 253 -31.97 1.00 3.20
CA GLN A 253 -31.46 0.21 4.31
C GLN A 253 -32.39 0.28 5.53
N ASP A 254 -32.86 1.48 5.89
CA ASP A 254 -33.77 1.68 7.02
C ASP A 254 -35.10 0.96 6.80
N ARG A 255 -35.64 1.01 5.56
CA ARG A 255 -36.82 0.22 5.17
C ARG A 255 -36.59 -1.28 5.28
N LEU A 256 -35.41 -1.78 4.90
CA LEU A 256 -35.05 -3.19 5.03
C LEU A 256 -34.94 -3.61 6.50
N LYS A 257 -34.29 -2.79 7.34
CA LYS A 257 -34.18 -3.00 8.78
C LYS A 257 -35.57 -3.06 9.44
N ASP A 258 -36.47 -2.14 9.10
CA ASP A 258 -37.85 -2.12 9.58
C ASP A 258 -38.64 -3.36 9.14
N ARG A 259 -38.58 -3.74 7.86
CA ARG A 259 -39.24 -4.96 7.34
C ARG A 259 -38.71 -6.22 8.02
N ASN A 260 -37.40 -6.33 8.18
CA ASN A 260 -36.78 -7.48 8.83
C ASN A 260 -37.18 -7.58 10.30
N LYS A 261 -37.26 -6.45 11.00
CA LYS A 261 -37.77 -6.38 12.38
C LYS A 261 -39.23 -6.85 12.47
N LYS A 262 -40.11 -6.35 11.61
CA LYS A 262 -41.53 -6.76 11.57
C LYS A 262 -41.71 -8.25 11.24
N ALA A 263 -40.90 -8.79 10.34
CA ALA A 263 -40.90 -10.22 10.02
C ALA A 263 -40.48 -11.08 11.22
N ILE A 264 -39.44 -10.67 11.97
CA ILE A 264 -39.00 -11.34 13.20
C ILE A 264 -40.10 -11.29 14.26
N GLU A 265 -40.74 -10.13 14.45
CA GLU A 265 -41.85 -9.95 15.39
C GLU A 265 -43.05 -10.84 15.03
N ALA A 266 -43.42 -10.92 13.74
CA ALA A 266 -44.50 -11.78 13.26
C ALA A 266 -44.17 -13.27 13.43
N LEU A 267 -42.96 -13.69 13.05
CA LEU A 267 -42.48 -15.06 13.22
C LEU A 267 -42.48 -15.50 14.70
N GLY A 268 -42.13 -14.57 15.60
CA GLY A 268 -42.19 -14.78 17.05
C GLY A 268 -43.59 -15.09 17.58
N LYS A 269 -44.66 -14.68 16.88
CA LYS A 269 -46.07 -15.00 17.21
C LYS A 269 -46.53 -16.35 16.66
N VAL A 270 -45.91 -16.85 15.59
CA VAL A 270 -46.32 -18.11 14.93
C VAL A 270 -46.18 -19.30 15.88
N LYS A 271 -45.06 -19.43 16.60
CA LYS A 271 -44.82 -20.56 17.50
C LYS A 271 -45.79 -20.60 18.70
N PRO A 272 -46.01 -19.49 19.45
CA PRO A 272 -47.03 -19.45 20.48
C PRO A 272 -48.45 -19.70 19.93
N ALA A 273 -48.79 -19.17 18.76
CA ALA A 273 -50.09 -19.39 18.14
C ALA A 273 -50.30 -20.86 17.73
N LEU A 274 -49.25 -21.52 17.22
CA LEU A 274 -49.25 -22.95 16.94
C LEU A 274 -49.47 -23.77 18.22
N GLN A 275 -48.80 -23.40 19.32
CA GLN A 275 -48.94 -24.07 20.62
C GLN A 275 -50.31 -23.84 21.27
N ALA A 276 -51.00 -22.74 20.94
CA ALA A 276 -52.32 -22.41 21.43
C ALA A 276 -53.46 -23.07 20.64
N LEU A 277 -53.16 -23.75 19.52
CA LEU A 277 -54.16 -24.50 18.76
C LEU A 277 -54.65 -25.70 19.59
N VAL A 278 -55.95 -25.74 19.83
CA VAL A 278 -56.63 -26.86 20.49
C VAL A 278 -57.20 -27.77 19.43
N TRP A 279 -56.67 -28.99 19.34
CA TRP A 279 -57.07 -30.03 18.38
C TRP A 279 -58.25 -30.84 18.91
N LYS A 280 -59.36 -30.93 18.16
CA LYS A 280 -60.52 -31.78 18.53
C LYS A 280 -60.54 -33.06 17.72
N SER A 281 -60.77 -34.20 18.36
CA SER A 281 -60.85 -35.51 17.69
C SER A 281 -62.20 -35.75 16.99
N GLY A 282 -62.16 -36.07 15.69
CA GLY A 282 -63.30 -36.66 14.95
C GLY A 282 -62.84 -37.17 13.57
N PRO A 283 -63.38 -38.29 13.05
CA PRO A 283 -62.89 -38.88 11.79
C PRO A 283 -63.68 -38.42 10.55
N SER A 284 -63.03 -38.30 9.38
CA SER A 284 -63.68 -38.26 8.04
C SER A 284 -62.72 -38.44 6.83
N ASP A 285 -63.31 -38.46 5.63
CA ASP A 285 -62.77 -38.78 4.29
C ASP A 285 -61.49 -38.04 3.81
N ALA A 286 -60.92 -37.13 4.60
CA ALA A 286 -59.72 -36.36 4.30
C ALA A 286 -58.43 -37.21 4.22
N GLU A 287 -58.35 -38.31 4.98
CA GLU A 287 -57.19 -39.23 4.98
C GLU A 287 -56.95 -39.83 3.57
N LYS A 288 -58.04 -40.15 2.84
CA LYS A 288 -57.95 -40.71 1.48
C LYS A 288 -57.48 -39.69 0.44
N ALA A 289 -57.82 -38.41 0.62
CA ALA A 289 -57.40 -37.34 -0.29
C ALA A 289 -55.93 -36.97 -0.08
N LEU A 290 -55.47 -36.91 1.18
CA LEU A 290 -54.08 -36.62 1.54
C LEU A 290 -53.11 -37.72 1.09
N MET A 291 -53.47 -38.98 1.32
CA MET A 291 -52.65 -40.13 0.91
C MET A 291 -52.46 -40.16 -0.62
N LYS A 292 -53.49 -39.74 -1.37
CA LYS A 292 -53.41 -39.64 -2.84
C LYS A 292 -52.51 -38.48 -3.30
N LEU A 293 -52.62 -37.30 -2.67
CA LEU A 293 -51.78 -36.14 -3.00
C LEU A 293 -50.29 -36.41 -2.71
N LEU A 294 -50.00 -37.02 -1.56
CA LEU A 294 -48.63 -37.36 -1.15
C LEU A 294 -48.05 -38.51 -1.98
N GLU A 295 -48.87 -39.49 -2.41
CA GLU A 295 -48.44 -40.50 -3.40
C GLU A 295 -48.06 -39.85 -4.74
N ASP A 296 -48.80 -38.84 -5.19
CA ASP A 296 -48.52 -38.15 -6.45
C ASP A 296 -47.29 -37.25 -6.37
N LEU A 297 -47.04 -36.61 -5.21
CA LEU A 297 -45.80 -35.88 -4.91
C LEU A 297 -44.60 -36.80 -4.72
N ALA A 298 -44.73 -37.96 -4.09
CA ALA A 298 -43.65 -38.94 -3.95
C ALA A 298 -43.24 -39.54 -5.31
N LYS A 299 -44.18 -39.70 -6.24
CA LYS A 299 -43.91 -40.09 -7.64
C LYS A 299 -43.14 -39.01 -8.42
N SER A 300 -43.16 -37.75 -7.98
CA SER A 300 -42.42 -36.65 -8.60
C SER A 300 -40.92 -36.59 -8.22
N GLY A 301 -40.46 -37.44 -7.28
CA GLY A 301 -39.05 -37.67 -7.00
C GLY A 301 -38.44 -36.91 -5.79
N SER A 302 -39.24 -36.23 -4.97
CA SER A 302 -38.75 -35.58 -3.75
C SER A 302 -38.47 -36.60 -2.62
N GLU A 303 -37.20 -36.71 -2.18
CA GLU A 303 -36.79 -37.57 -1.05
C GLU A 303 -37.42 -37.12 0.29
N ASP A 304 -37.58 -35.82 0.50
CA ASP A 304 -38.25 -35.28 1.70
C ASP A 304 -39.75 -35.61 1.71
N ALA A 305 -40.38 -35.68 0.54
CA ALA A 305 -41.78 -36.12 0.41
C ALA A 305 -41.91 -37.63 0.68
N LYS A 306 -40.95 -38.46 0.24
CA LYS A 306 -40.93 -39.90 0.55
C LYS A 306 -40.74 -40.17 2.04
N LYS A 307 -39.87 -39.41 2.72
CA LYS A 307 -39.66 -39.53 4.16
C LYS A 307 -40.89 -39.12 4.95
N ALA A 308 -41.51 -37.98 4.61
CA ALA A 308 -42.77 -37.53 5.21
C ALA A 308 -43.93 -38.51 4.97
N LEU A 309 -44.03 -39.09 3.76
CA LEU A 309 -44.99 -40.14 3.44
C LEU A 309 -44.78 -41.40 4.30
N GLY A 310 -43.53 -41.83 4.50
CA GLY A 310 -43.20 -42.96 5.36
C GLY A 310 -43.55 -42.73 6.84
N GLU A 311 -43.35 -41.52 7.35
CA GLU A 311 -43.74 -41.13 8.71
C GLU A 311 -45.27 -41.05 8.85
N LEU A 312 -45.98 -40.50 7.86
CA LEU A 312 -47.44 -40.40 7.84
C LEU A 312 -48.15 -41.75 7.68
N GLN A 313 -47.61 -42.67 6.88
CA GLN A 313 -48.13 -44.05 6.75
C GLN A 313 -48.04 -44.83 8.06
N ASN A 314 -47.07 -44.51 8.93
CA ASN A 314 -46.95 -45.10 10.25
C ASN A 314 -47.93 -44.47 11.26
N VAL A 315 -48.31 -43.21 11.07
CA VAL A 315 -49.29 -42.47 11.91
C VAL A 315 -50.74 -42.82 11.56
N SER A 316 -51.05 -43.00 10.26
CA SER A 316 -52.36 -43.42 9.71
C SER A 316 -52.91 -44.70 10.37
N LYS A 317 -52.03 -45.64 10.76
CA LYS A 317 -52.44 -46.87 11.46
C LYS A 317 -52.97 -46.65 12.89
N SER A 318 -52.91 -45.43 13.45
CA SER A 318 -53.22 -45.15 14.86
C SER A 318 -54.56 -44.47 15.15
N GLY A 319 -55.42 -44.24 14.16
CA GLY A 319 -56.86 -44.09 14.38
C GLY A 319 -57.40 -42.76 14.95
N SER A 320 -56.80 -41.60 14.63
CA SER A 320 -57.54 -40.33 14.74
C SER A 320 -57.05 -39.30 13.73
N ASP A 321 -57.91 -38.92 12.79
CA ASP A 321 -57.59 -38.06 11.64
C ASP A 321 -56.96 -36.71 12.00
N CYS A 322 -57.34 -36.13 13.13
CA CYS A 322 -56.77 -34.85 13.57
C CYS A 322 -55.32 -34.95 14.08
N LYS A 323 -54.83 -36.15 14.47
CA LYS A 323 -53.42 -36.35 14.88
C LYS A 323 -52.49 -36.38 13.66
N THR A 324 -52.95 -36.93 12.55
CA THR A 324 -52.25 -36.87 11.25
C THR A 324 -52.19 -35.43 10.76
N PHE A 325 -53.29 -34.68 10.89
CA PHE A 325 -53.35 -33.25 10.57
C PHE A 325 -52.41 -32.40 11.45
N GLU A 326 -52.35 -32.69 12.76
CA GLU A 326 -51.42 -32.06 13.71
C GLU A 326 -49.97 -32.26 13.28
N ILE A 327 -49.56 -33.49 12.98
CA ILE A 327 -48.19 -33.82 12.55
C ILE A 327 -47.84 -33.15 11.22
N TYR A 328 -48.76 -33.15 10.25
CA TYR A 328 -48.55 -32.46 8.98
C TYR A 328 -48.42 -30.95 9.17
N THR A 329 -49.29 -30.35 9.99
CA THR A 329 -49.25 -28.91 10.29
C THR A 329 -47.95 -28.54 11.00
N ASP A 330 -47.53 -29.30 12.01
CA ASP A 330 -46.26 -29.06 12.72
C ASP A 330 -45.05 -29.16 11.77
N ALA A 331 -45.03 -30.16 10.88
CA ALA A 331 -43.99 -30.31 9.88
C ALA A 331 -43.96 -29.15 8.87
N ALA A 332 -45.12 -28.78 8.31
CA ALA A 332 -45.24 -27.67 7.36
C ALA A 332 -44.83 -26.33 8.01
N VAL A 333 -45.26 -26.08 9.24
CA VAL A 333 -44.92 -24.86 9.98
C VAL A 333 -43.45 -24.83 10.37
N THR A 334 -42.87 -25.97 10.77
CA THR A 334 -41.44 -26.06 11.07
C THR A 334 -40.60 -25.77 9.82
N ARG A 335 -40.98 -26.32 8.66
CA ARG A 335 -40.33 -26.00 7.38
C ARG A 335 -40.46 -24.52 7.04
N PHE A 336 -41.64 -23.94 7.21
CA PHE A 336 -41.86 -22.52 7.00
C PHE A 336 -40.98 -21.65 7.92
N ILE A 337 -40.92 -21.96 9.22
CA ILE A 337 -40.09 -21.24 10.20
C ILE A 337 -38.60 -21.34 9.82
N ASN A 338 -38.13 -22.53 9.43
CA ASN A 338 -36.73 -22.71 9.01
C ASN A 338 -36.41 -21.89 7.75
N SER A 339 -37.28 -21.95 6.75
CA SER A 339 -37.21 -21.14 5.54
C SER A 339 -37.20 -19.63 5.83
N ALA A 340 -38.09 -19.17 6.71
CA ALA A 340 -38.14 -17.79 7.18
C ALA A 340 -36.83 -17.39 7.84
N ASN A 341 -36.29 -18.22 8.74
CA ASN A 341 -35.01 -17.96 9.41
C ASN A 341 -33.83 -17.87 8.43
N ILE A 342 -33.78 -18.72 7.40
CA ILE A 342 -32.75 -18.67 6.34
C ILE A 342 -32.83 -17.33 5.61
N ILE A 343 -34.03 -16.90 5.20
CA ILE A 343 -34.23 -15.62 4.51
C ILE A 343 -33.87 -14.43 5.40
N LEU A 344 -34.26 -14.46 6.68
CA LEU A 344 -33.91 -13.42 7.65
C LEU A 344 -32.40 -13.33 7.88
N ALA A 345 -31.71 -14.47 7.95
CA ALA A 345 -30.25 -14.51 8.06
C ALA A 345 -29.57 -13.93 6.81
N ARG A 346 -30.05 -14.28 5.62
CA ARG A 346 -29.58 -13.73 4.35
C ARG A 346 -29.83 -12.21 4.24
N ARG A 347 -31.02 -11.74 4.59
CA ARG A 347 -31.34 -10.30 4.66
C ARG A 347 -30.44 -9.56 5.63
N LYS A 348 -30.16 -10.14 6.80
CA LYS A 348 -29.23 -9.57 7.78
C LYS A 348 -27.81 -9.45 7.20
N LYS A 349 -27.35 -10.45 6.45
CA LYS A 349 -26.08 -10.40 5.71
C LYS A 349 -26.10 -9.28 4.67
N LEU A 350 -27.13 -9.21 3.82
CA LEU A 350 -27.28 -8.14 2.82
C LEU A 350 -27.26 -6.74 3.45
N ILE A 351 -27.96 -6.54 4.57
CA ILE A 351 -27.93 -5.28 5.31
C ILE A 351 -26.50 -4.94 5.76
N SER A 352 -25.74 -5.93 6.24
CA SER A 352 -24.34 -5.79 6.62
C SER A 352 -23.43 -5.45 5.43
N ASP A 353 -23.69 -6.05 4.26
CA ASP A 353 -22.97 -5.74 3.02
C ASP A 353 -23.23 -4.29 2.61
N ILE A 354 -24.50 -3.83 2.67
CA ILE A 354 -24.89 -2.44 2.42
C ILE A 354 -24.26 -1.49 3.44
N ASP A 355 -24.24 -1.83 4.74
CA ASP A 355 -23.57 -1.06 5.79
C ASP A 355 -22.07 -0.88 5.48
N SER A 356 -21.43 -1.94 4.98
CA SER A 356 -20.01 -1.90 4.58
C SER A 356 -19.80 -0.96 3.38
N LEU A 357 -20.65 -1.04 2.36
CA LEU A 357 -20.60 -0.15 1.20
C LEU A 357 -20.85 1.31 1.57
N LEU A 358 -21.85 1.58 2.42
CA LEU A 358 -22.13 2.92 2.96
C LEU A 358 -20.92 3.48 3.72
N THR A 359 -20.23 2.63 4.48
CA THR A 359 -19.03 3.02 5.23
C THR A 359 -17.90 3.42 4.28
N GLU A 360 -17.68 2.68 3.20
CA GLU A 360 -16.69 3.03 2.18
C GLU A 360 -17.04 4.34 1.45
N VAL A 361 -18.31 4.56 1.13
CA VAL A 361 -18.79 5.82 0.53
C VAL A 361 -18.59 7.00 1.48
N LYS A 362 -18.96 6.84 2.76
CA LYS A 362 -18.74 7.87 3.80
C LYS A 362 -17.27 8.24 3.94
N LYS A 363 -16.37 7.25 3.97
CA LYS A 363 -14.92 7.49 4.03
C LYS A 363 -14.41 8.35 2.88
N VAL A 364 -15.04 8.32 1.71
CA VAL A 364 -14.66 9.17 0.57
C VAL A 364 -15.30 10.57 0.68
N ILE A 365 -16.56 10.65 1.09
CA ILE A 365 -17.29 11.92 1.23
C ILE A 365 -16.75 12.79 2.38
N ASP A 366 -16.36 12.16 3.50
CA ASP A 366 -15.89 12.87 4.70
C ASP A 366 -14.45 13.39 4.57
N ARG A 367 -13.74 13.01 3.49
CA ARG A 367 -12.38 13.49 3.22
C ARG A 367 -12.47 14.78 2.41
N ASP A 368 -11.94 15.86 2.99
CA ASP A 368 -11.97 17.23 2.44
C ASP A 368 -11.78 17.24 0.91
N ALA A 369 -12.83 17.68 0.21
CA ALA A 369 -12.88 17.72 -1.24
C ALA A 369 -12.41 19.09 -1.73
N GLU A 370 -11.11 19.29 -1.85
CA GLU A 370 -10.59 20.36 -2.71
C GLU A 370 -10.57 19.86 -4.17
N LYS A 371 -11.15 20.64 -5.09
CA LYS A 371 -11.08 20.43 -6.55
C LYS A 371 -11.62 19.07 -7.05
N ASP A 372 -12.82 18.65 -6.63
CA ASP A 372 -13.43 17.39 -7.07
C ASP A 372 -12.52 16.16 -6.88
N SER A 373 -11.66 16.22 -5.87
CA SER A 373 -10.76 15.14 -5.48
C SER A 373 -11.03 14.72 -4.04
N TYR A 374 -10.53 13.56 -3.65
CA TYR A 374 -10.58 13.12 -2.24
C TYR A 374 -9.19 12.73 -1.76
N LEU A 375 -8.95 12.94 -0.47
CA LEU A 375 -7.72 12.53 0.19
C LEU A 375 -7.62 11.00 0.18
N VAL A 376 -6.54 10.43 -0.33
CA VAL A 376 -6.28 8.98 -0.26
C VAL A 376 -5.47 8.66 1.00
N GLY A 377 -4.47 9.50 1.28
CA GLY A 377 -3.60 9.40 2.44
C GLY A 377 -2.73 10.65 2.55
N GLN A 378 -2.05 10.77 3.69
CA GLN A 378 -1.09 11.82 3.96
C GLN A 378 0.28 11.18 4.08
N VAL A 379 1.24 11.67 3.29
CA VAL A 379 2.59 11.12 3.25
C VAL A 379 3.51 12.02 4.06
N GLU A 380 4.09 11.45 5.11
CA GLU A 380 5.15 12.10 5.89
C GLU A 380 6.49 12.04 5.17
N VAL A 381 7.16 13.19 5.09
CA VAL A 381 8.51 13.38 4.54
C VAL A 381 9.50 13.27 5.70
N VAL A 382 10.13 12.10 5.81
CA VAL A 382 11.07 11.81 6.89
C VAL A 382 12.49 12.13 6.43
N PRO A 383 13.27 12.94 7.18
CA PRO A 383 14.67 13.19 6.88
C PRO A 383 15.46 11.90 6.76
N ASN A 384 16.42 11.87 5.83
CA ASN A 384 17.37 10.76 5.64
C ASN A 384 16.74 9.42 5.23
N LYS A 385 15.45 9.42 4.89
CA LYS A 385 14.74 8.25 4.39
C LYS A 385 14.23 8.52 2.99
N ILE A 386 14.22 7.46 2.19
CA ILE A 386 13.52 7.39 0.92
C ILE A 386 12.23 6.62 1.18
N LYS A 387 11.08 7.25 0.95
CA LYS A 387 9.79 6.60 1.10
C LYS A 387 9.20 6.29 -0.28
N GLU A 388 8.97 5.01 -0.56
CA GLU A 388 8.24 4.58 -1.75
C GLU A 388 6.77 4.40 -1.40
N VAL A 389 5.93 5.23 -2.03
CA VAL A 389 4.48 5.25 -1.89
C VAL A 389 3.89 4.57 -3.12
N THR A 390 3.18 3.46 -2.93
CA THR A 390 2.50 2.75 -4.01
C THR A 390 0.99 3.01 -3.93
N ILE A 391 0.47 3.61 -4.99
CA ILE A 391 -0.96 3.84 -5.24
C ILE A 391 -1.45 2.69 -6.10
N THR A 392 -2.39 1.92 -5.57
CA THR A 392 -3.04 0.84 -6.30
C THR A 392 -4.49 1.19 -6.52
N VAL A 393 -4.90 1.20 -7.80
CA VAL A 393 -6.29 1.34 -8.21
C VAL A 393 -6.76 -0.03 -8.70
N LYS A 394 -7.80 -0.56 -8.08
CA LYS A 394 -8.48 -1.77 -8.55
C LYS A 394 -9.86 -1.42 -9.05
N GLN A 395 -10.31 -2.11 -10.08
CA GLN A 395 -11.68 -2.00 -10.55
C GLN A 395 -12.55 -2.99 -9.77
N ARG A 396 -13.67 -2.51 -9.23
CA ARG A 396 -14.69 -3.31 -8.55
C ARG A 396 -15.82 -3.62 -9.51
N GLU A 397 -16.27 -4.86 -9.51
CA GLU A 397 -17.53 -5.28 -10.10
C GLU A 397 -18.43 -5.76 -8.98
N LEU A 398 -19.57 -5.08 -8.84
CA LEU A 398 -20.62 -5.42 -7.89
C LEU A 398 -21.70 -6.21 -8.64
N LYS A 399 -21.98 -7.42 -8.18
CA LYS A 399 -23.08 -8.24 -8.68
C LYS A 399 -23.95 -8.66 -7.52
N PHE A 400 -25.26 -8.43 -7.62
CA PHE A 400 -26.19 -8.97 -6.66
C PHE A 400 -26.53 -10.40 -7.05
N ASP A 401 -26.25 -11.34 -6.14
CA ASP A 401 -26.67 -12.72 -6.29
C ASP A 401 -28.07 -12.87 -5.68
N GLU A 402 -29.07 -13.01 -6.54
CA GLU A 402 -30.48 -13.06 -6.13
C GLU A 402 -30.81 -14.34 -5.33
N GLU A 403 -30.10 -15.44 -5.59
CA GLU A 403 -30.31 -16.73 -4.93
C GLU A 403 -29.74 -16.69 -3.51
N LYS A 404 -28.53 -16.16 -3.37
CA LYS A 404 -27.82 -16.06 -2.09
C LYS A 404 -28.19 -14.81 -1.29
N LEU A 405 -28.86 -13.84 -1.93
CA LEU A 405 -29.19 -12.53 -1.39
C LEU A 405 -27.95 -11.83 -0.82
N GLU A 406 -26.87 -11.84 -1.59
CA GLU A 406 -25.58 -11.26 -1.20
C GLU A 406 -25.02 -10.38 -2.31
N ILE A 407 -24.21 -9.39 -1.93
CA ILE A 407 -23.50 -8.55 -2.90
C ILE A 407 -22.11 -9.15 -3.11
N LEU A 408 -21.89 -9.73 -4.28
CA LEU A 408 -20.59 -10.22 -4.71
C LEU A 408 -19.74 -9.04 -5.19
N VAL A 409 -18.60 -8.84 -4.53
CA VAL A 409 -17.59 -7.86 -4.91
C VAL A 409 -16.41 -8.59 -5.52
N THR A 410 -16.19 -8.45 -6.82
CA THR A 410 -14.98 -8.94 -7.47
C THR A 410 -14.06 -7.78 -7.82
N GLU A 411 -12.78 -7.89 -7.47
CA GLU A 411 -11.78 -6.89 -7.81
C GLU A 411 -10.92 -7.38 -8.98
N LYS A 412 -10.70 -6.49 -9.96
CA LYS A 412 -9.75 -6.67 -11.06
C LYS A 412 -8.58 -5.72 -10.86
N GLU A 413 -7.38 -6.16 -11.26
CA GLU A 413 -6.21 -5.30 -11.29
C GLU A 413 -6.46 -4.10 -12.20
N GLY A 414 -6.21 -2.90 -11.68
CA GLY A 414 -6.30 -1.66 -12.45
C GLY A 414 -4.93 -1.02 -12.62
N ALA A 415 -4.82 0.27 -12.32
CA ALA A 415 -3.59 1.01 -12.43
C ALA A 415 -2.73 0.89 -11.17
N LEU A 416 -1.41 0.91 -11.36
CA LEU A 416 -0.43 0.99 -10.30
C LEU A 416 0.46 2.21 -10.54
N GLY A 417 0.61 3.05 -9.53
CA GLY A 417 1.53 4.18 -9.55
C GLY A 417 2.48 4.13 -8.36
N LYS A 418 3.74 4.49 -8.60
CA LYS A 418 4.72 4.63 -7.54
C LYS A 418 5.21 6.07 -7.47
N ILE A 419 5.32 6.57 -6.24
CA ILE A 419 6.01 7.82 -5.93
C ILE A 419 7.19 7.48 -5.05
N ARG A 420 8.35 8.06 -5.35
CA ARG A 420 9.47 8.10 -4.43
C ARG A 420 9.55 9.47 -3.79
N VAL A 421 9.49 9.50 -2.48
CA VAL A 421 9.42 10.72 -1.67
C VAL A 421 10.72 10.86 -0.90
N ARG A 422 11.30 12.05 -0.94
CA ARG A 422 12.51 12.43 -0.22
C ARG A 422 12.36 13.82 0.39
N GLU A 423 13.21 14.14 1.36
CA GLU A 423 13.35 15.52 1.83
C GLU A 423 14.09 16.37 0.79
N HIS A 424 13.57 17.57 0.53
CA HIS A 424 14.29 18.56 -0.26
C HIS A 424 15.53 19.03 0.48
N SER A 425 16.68 18.99 -0.19
CA SER A 425 17.91 19.59 0.33
C SER A 425 18.45 20.59 -0.68
N ALA A 426 18.74 21.81 -0.22
CA ALA A 426 19.40 22.82 -1.04
C ALA A 426 20.85 22.42 -1.38
N LEU A 427 21.45 21.54 -0.58
CA LEU A 427 22.80 21.02 -0.75
C LEU A 427 22.76 19.49 -0.83
N ILE A 428 23.12 18.93 -1.97
CA ILE A 428 23.17 17.49 -2.18
C ILE A 428 24.63 17.05 -2.07
N PRO A 429 25.00 16.30 -1.01
CA PRO A 429 26.34 15.76 -0.90
C PRO A 429 26.53 14.64 -1.92
N GLU A 430 27.67 14.63 -2.60
CA GLU A 430 28.09 13.61 -3.55
C GLU A 430 29.55 13.25 -3.26
N PHE A 431 29.84 11.95 -3.15
CA PHE A 431 31.20 11.45 -2.97
C PHE A 431 31.74 10.93 -4.29
N THR A 432 32.91 11.42 -4.68
CA THR A 432 33.56 10.99 -5.92
C THR A 432 35.06 10.79 -5.72
N GLY A 433 35.62 9.89 -6.52
CA GLY A 433 37.05 9.89 -6.80
C GLY A 433 37.34 10.80 -7.99
N GLY A 434 38.48 11.49 -7.98
CA GLY A 434 38.86 12.35 -9.09
C GLY A 434 40.36 12.52 -9.24
N VAL A 435 40.71 13.14 -10.37
CA VAL A 435 42.09 13.48 -10.72
C VAL A 435 42.25 14.99 -10.62
N LEU A 436 43.29 15.40 -9.89
CA LEU A 436 43.68 16.79 -9.74
C LEU A 436 44.93 17.06 -10.56
N TYR A 437 44.89 18.11 -11.37
CA TYR A 437 46.09 18.79 -11.84
C TYR A 437 46.52 19.80 -10.78
N THR A 438 47.77 19.73 -10.31
CA THR A 438 48.27 20.60 -9.23
C THR A 438 49.66 21.13 -9.56
N ASN A 439 50.08 22.20 -8.89
CA ASN A 439 51.46 22.68 -8.89
C ASN A 439 52.15 22.39 -7.55
N LEU A 440 51.81 21.27 -6.92
CA LEU A 440 52.44 20.86 -5.67
C LEU A 440 53.88 20.45 -5.92
N SER A 441 54.80 21.06 -5.17
CA SER A 441 56.20 20.69 -5.12
C SER A 441 56.56 20.24 -3.71
N PHE A 442 57.33 19.18 -3.54
CA PHE A 442 57.73 18.68 -2.23
C PHE A 442 59.25 18.74 -2.10
N PRO A 443 59.80 19.41 -1.06
CA PRO A 443 61.23 19.35 -0.81
C PRO A 443 61.61 17.90 -0.55
N LYS A 444 62.77 17.49 -1.07
CA LYS A 444 63.32 16.17 -0.82
C LYS A 444 64.66 16.34 -0.13
N PHE A 445 64.84 15.59 0.93
CA PHE A 445 66.12 15.47 1.61
C PHE A 445 66.67 14.08 1.33
N GLY A 446 67.98 14.03 1.12
CA GLY A 446 68.72 12.79 0.92
C GLY A 446 70.07 12.88 1.61
N THR A 447 70.94 11.94 1.28
CA THR A 447 72.29 11.89 1.80
C THR A 447 73.30 11.90 0.67
N GLU A 448 74.39 12.64 0.83
CA GLU A 448 75.53 12.67 -0.09
C GLU A 448 76.82 12.38 0.67
N ASP A 449 77.81 11.76 0.02
CA ASP A 449 79.13 11.53 0.63
C ASP A 449 80.06 12.69 0.23
N VAL A 450 80.45 13.48 1.23
CA VAL A 450 81.40 14.59 1.07
C VAL A 450 82.59 14.31 1.96
N ASP A 451 83.76 14.07 1.35
CA ASP A 451 85.03 13.76 2.03
C ASP A 451 84.99 12.52 2.96
N GLY A 452 84.23 11.49 2.60
CA GLY A 452 84.10 10.24 3.37
C GLY A 452 83.15 10.36 4.56
N LYS A 453 82.33 11.42 4.60
CA LYS A 453 81.26 11.61 5.59
C LYS A 453 79.92 11.71 4.86
N THR A 454 78.93 10.99 5.37
CA THR A 454 77.55 11.14 4.92
C THR A 454 76.98 12.44 5.47
N VAL A 455 76.60 13.36 4.58
CA VAL A 455 75.97 14.64 4.93
C VAL A 455 74.54 14.71 4.41
N VAL A 456 73.70 15.50 5.07
CA VAL A 456 72.34 15.81 4.59
C VAL A 456 72.44 16.66 3.32
N ALA A 457 71.80 16.22 2.24
CA ALA A 457 71.76 16.94 0.97
C ALA A 457 70.32 17.29 0.59
N GLU A 458 70.14 18.48 0.01
CA GLU A 458 68.87 18.85 -0.63
C GLU A 458 68.79 18.18 -2.00
N ALA A 459 67.83 17.28 -2.17
CA ALA A 459 67.52 16.70 -3.47
C ALA A 459 66.54 17.61 -4.21
N LYS A 460 66.50 17.46 -5.54
CA LYS A 460 65.57 18.21 -6.39
C LYS A 460 64.13 18.01 -5.89
N GLU A 461 63.38 19.10 -5.76
CA GLU A 461 61.99 19.04 -5.37
C GLU A 461 61.20 18.08 -6.29
N GLU A 462 60.30 17.30 -5.70
CA GLU A 462 59.40 16.45 -6.47
C GLU A 462 58.12 17.22 -6.80
N GLU A 463 57.99 17.59 -8.07
CA GLU A 463 56.75 18.13 -8.61
C GLU A 463 55.72 17.02 -8.84
N ARG A 464 54.52 17.17 -8.27
CA ARG A 464 53.38 16.29 -8.54
C ARG A 464 52.31 17.04 -9.29
N GLN A 465 52.38 16.94 -10.61
CA GLN A 465 51.40 17.59 -11.48
C GLN A 465 50.03 16.90 -11.46
N VAL A 466 49.97 15.61 -11.11
CA VAL A 466 48.74 14.82 -11.10
C VAL A 466 48.59 14.12 -9.75
N ALA A 467 47.44 14.27 -9.11
CA ALA A 467 47.09 13.59 -7.86
C ALA A 467 45.73 12.91 -7.97
N ILE A 468 45.60 11.73 -7.35
CA ILE A 468 44.32 11.04 -7.13
C ILE A 468 43.79 11.46 -5.76
N SER A 469 42.49 11.66 -5.65
CA SER A 469 41.87 12.13 -4.42
C SER A 469 40.42 11.67 -4.29
N GLY A 470 39.98 11.57 -3.03
CA GLY A 470 38.57 11.46 -2.67
C GLY A 470 37.99 12.84 -2.41
N MET A 471 36.76 13.08 -2.87
CA MET A 471 36.12 14.39 -2.87
C MET A 471 34.69 14.29 -2.35
N LEU A 472 34.31 15.27 -1.53
CA LEU A 472 32.94 15.61 -1.20
C LEU A 472 32.53 16.83 -2.03
N ASN A 473 31.58 16.66 -2.92
CA ASN A 473 30.91 17.73 -3.63
C ASN A 473 29.59 18.06 -2.94
N LEU A 474 29.38 19.32 -2.60
CA LEU A 474 28.11 19.87 -2.13
C LEU A 474 27.46 20.58 -3.32
N ILE A 475 26.57 19.87 -4.02
CA ILE A 475 25.90 20.37 -5.22
C ILE A 475 24.73 21.25 -4.79
N PHE A 476 24.64 22.47 -5.31
CA PHE A 476 23.56 23.38 -5.01
C PHE A 476 22.33 23.07 -5.89
N ASP A 477 21.20 22.71 -5.28
CA ASP A 477 19.93 22.55 -6.00
C ASP A 477 19.30 23.91 -6.30
N LEU A 478 19.44 24.36 -7.54
CA LEU A 478 18.88 25.63 -8.00
C LEU A 478 17.42 25.43 -8.48
N PRO A 479 16.52 26.40 -8.29
CA PRO A 479 15.13 26.29 -8.76
C PRO A 479 14.97 26.04 -10.27
N VAL A 480 15.95 26.49 -11.05
CA VAL A 480 15.95 26.32 -12.51
C VAL A 480 16.61 24.99 -12.85
N ARG A 481 15.85 24.10 -13.49
CA ARG A 481 16.39 22.85 -14.06
C ARG A 481 17.47 23.20 -15.07
N SER A 482 18.70 22.90 -14.71
CA SER A 482 19.89 23.16 -15.52
C SER A 482 20.55 21.84 -15.92
N LEU A 483 21.37 21.87 -16.95
CA LEU A 483 22.31 20.78 -17.25
C LEU A 483 23.55 20.85 -16.36
N VAL A 484 23.78 22.02 -15.73
CA VAL A 484 24.98 22.36 -14.96
C VAL A 484 24.57 22.99 -13.63
N TYR A 485 25.08 22.45 -12.53
CA TYR A 485 24.84 22.94 -11.18
C TYR A 485 26.15 23.40 -10.55
N PRO A 486 26.17 24.53 -9.82
CA PRO A 486 27.34 24.89 -9.06
C PRO A 486 27.57 23.86 -7.94
N LEU A 487 28.83 23.66 -7.57
CA LEU A 487 29.20 22.85 -6.42
C LEU A 487 30.28 23.53 -5.58
N LEU A 488 30.25 23.27 -4.28
CA LEU A 488 31.35 23.50 -3.35
C LEU A 488 32.05 22.16 -3.12
N GLN A 489 33.38 22.15 -3.14
CA GLN A 489 34.16 20.92 -3.03
C GLN A 489 35.11 20.97 -1.86
N LEU A 490 35.19 19.84 -1.17
CA LEU A 490 36.21 19.53 -0.18
C LEU A 490 36.82 18.19 -0.54
N GLY A 491 38.11 17.98 -0.30
CA GLY A 491 38.69 16.67 -0.53
C GLY A 491 40.08 16.50 0.03
N VAL A 492 40.53 15.25 -0.02
CA VAL A 492 41.85 14.83 0.46
C VAL A 492 42.55 13.98 -0.58
N SER A 493 43.86 14.18 -0.76
CA SER A 493 44.66 13.26 -1.58
C SER A 493 45.11 12.07 -0.76
N THR A 494 45.05 10.88 -1.36
CA THR A 494 45.29 9.60 -0.70
C THR A 494 46.77 9.20 -0.62
N SER A 495 47.71 10.13 -0.74
CA SER A 495 49.13 9.83 -0.68
C SER A 495 49.58 9.70 0.78
N GLU A 496 49.92 8.49 1.23
CA GLU A 496 50.36 8.22 2.61
C GLU A 496 51.51 9.13 3.06
N GLU A 497 52.53 9.30 2.22
CA GLU A 497 53.70 10.11 2.56
C GLU A 497 53.44 11.63 2.54
N ARG A 498 52.37 12.06 1.86
CA ARG A 498 52.17 13.45 1.44
C ARG A 498 50.68 13.76 1.39
N PRO A 499 49.99 13.74 2.53
CA PRO A 499 48.60 14.09 2.56
C PRO A 499 48.44 15.54 2.07
N SER A 500 47.33 15.79 1.40
CA SER A 500 46.92 17.14 1.02
C SER A 500 45.43 17.28 1.22
N LEU A 501 45.03 18.49 1.58
CA LEU A 501 43.64 18.90 1.78
C LEU A 501 43.34 19.96 0.73
N PHE A 502 42.17 19.92 0.11
CA PHE A 502 41.79 20.96 -0.83
C PHE A 502 40.34 21.37 -0.66
N ALA A 503 40.07 22.61 -1.05
CA ALA A 503 38.74 23.20 -1.09
C ALA A 503 38.61 24.08 -2.32
N GLY A 504 37.47 24.02 -2.98
CA GLY A 504 37.26 24.74 -4.22
C GLY A 504 35.80 24.87 -4.62
N LEU A 505 35.59 25.54 -5.74
CA LEU A 505 34.28 25.68 -6.37
C LEU A 505 34.32 24.96 -7.72
N GLY A 506 33.15 24.56 -8.20
CA GLY A 506 33.06 23.84 -9.45
C GLY A 506 31.69 23.86 -10.09
N LEU A 507 31.57 23.06 -11.14
CA LEU A 507 30.37 22.83 -11.91
C LEU A 507 30.15 21.32 -12.05
N ARG A 508 28.94 20.87 -11.74
CA ARG A 508 28.45 19.51 -11.90
C ARG A 508 27.57 19.42 -13.15
N PHE A 509 27.97 18.60 -14.11
CA PHE A 509 27.22 18.35 -15.34
C PHE A 509 26.42 17.06 -15.21
N ILE A 510 25.09 17.08 -15.38
CA ILE A 510 24.24 15.88 -15.16
C ILE A 510 24.12 15.01 -16.42
N ARG A 511 24.14 15.61 -17.62
CA ARG A 511 23.91 14.92 -18.90
C ARG A 511 24.88 15.40 -19.99
N PRO A 512 25.15 14.58 -21.03
CA PRO A 512 24.75 13.16 -21.16
C PRO A 512 25.58 12.21 -20.29
N VAL A 513 26.79 12.63 -19.90
CA VAL A 513 27.67 11.87 -19.01
C VAL A 513 27.87 12.71 -17.75
N PRO A 514 27.63 12.16 -16.56
CA PRO A 514 27.85 12.89 -15.32
C PRO A 514 29.34 13.10 -15.05
N PHE A 515 29.78 14.36 -15.03
CA PHE A 515 31.12 14.73 -14.56
C PHE A 515 31.09 16.05 -13.77
N SER A 516 32.20 16.34 -13.09
CA SER A 516 32.44 17.57 -12.35
C SER A 516 33.76 18.19 -12.79
N LEU A 517 33.77 19.51 -12.93
CA LEU A 517 34.98 20.31 -13.03
C LEU A 517 35.07 21.22 -11.82
N SER A 518 36.26 21.34 -11.24
CA SER A 518 36.47 22.12 -10.03
C SER A 518 37.84 22.75 -10.03
N GLY A 519 38.00 23.82 -9.26
CA GLY A 519 39.29 24.44 -9.03
C GLY A 519 39.28 25.21 -7.73
N GLY A 520 40.45 25.36 -7.13
CA GLY A 520 40.55 25.99 -5.83
C GLY A 520 41.92 25.94 -5.21
N ALA A 521 41.93 25.99 -3.88
CA ALA A 521 43.13 25.98 -3.06
C ALA A 521 43.43 24.56 -2.59
N ILE A 522 44.71 24.18 -2.65
CA ILE A 522 45.21 22.92 -2.11
C ILE A 522 46.34 23.21 -1.11
N TRP A 523 46.22 22.64 0.07
CA TRP A 523 47.21 22.68 1.14
C TRP A 523 47.88 21.32 1.23
N LYS A 524 49.17 21.31 1.54
CA LYS A 524 49.98 20.09 1.63
C LYS A 524 50.66 20.03 2.98
N TRP A 525 50.93 18.81 3.41
CA TRP A 525 51.91 18.56 4.44
C TRP A 525 53.26 18.27 3.77
N THR A 526 54.32 18.88 4.28
CA THR A 526 55.69 18.70 3.81
C THR A 526 56.51 18.02 4.90
N ARG A 527 57.36 17.06 4.51
CA ARG A 527 58.40 16.55 5.40
C ARG A 527 59.54 17.56 5.39
N GLU A 528 59.85 18.14 6.53
CA GLU A 528 60.89 19.15 6.72
C GLU A 528 61.84 18.67 7.81
N LEU A 529 63.10 19.08 7.74
CA LEU A 529 64.08 18.80 8.78
C LEU A 529 63.70 19.59 10.05
N ASP A 530 63.68 18.92 11.20
CA ASP A 530 63.40 19.53 12.51
C ASP A 530 64.68 20.11 13.12
N LYS A 531 65.69 19.26 13.32
CA LYS A 531 66.95 19.64 13.99
C LYS A 531 68.12 19.72 13.03
N LEU A 532 68.16 18.85 12.02
CA LEU A 532 69.25 18.81 11.04
C LEU A 532 69.11 19.94 10.02
N LYS A 533 70.23 20.29 9.40
CA LYS A 533 70.30 21.22 8.27
C LYS A 533 71.02 20.57 7.10
N VAL A 534 70.72 21.06 5.90
CA VAL A 534 71.48 20.68 4.69
C VAL A 534 72.96 21.00 4.93
N GLY A 535 73.83 20.00 4.73
CA GLY A 535 75.27 20.05 5.00
C GLY A 535 75.71 19.41 6.32
N ASP A 536 74.80 19.10 7.24
CA ASP A 536 75.16 18.46 8.52
C ASP A 536 75.61 17.01 8.29
N ALA A 537 76.69 16.61 8.96
CA ALA A 537 77.17 15.22 8.94
C ALA A 537 76.30 14.34 9.84
N ILE A 538 75.92 13.17 9.34
CA ILE A 538 75.05 12.22 10.02
C ILE A 538 75.61 10.80 9.97
N ASP A 539 75.26 9.98 10.96
CA ASP A 539 75.74 8.59 11.08
C ASP A 539 75.09 7.62 10.07
N GLY A 540 74.05 8.06 9.35
CA GLY A 540 73.39 7.28 8.30
C GLY A 540 71.99 7.80 7.95
N THR A 541 71.35 7.18 6.96
CA THR A 541 70.01 7.56 6.46
C THR A 541 68.90 7.44 7.50
N ALA A 542 69.04 6.55 8.49
CA ALA A 542 68.08 6.43 9.59
C ALA A 542 67.99 7.72 10.42
N ALA A 543 69.12 8.38 10.67
CA ALA A 543 69.14 9.64 11.41
C ALA A 543 68.44 10.78 10.65
N LEU A 544 68.49 10.75 9.30
CA LEU A 544 67.73 11.68 8.46
C LEU A 544 66.23 11.40 8.55
N GLU A 545 65.81 10.13 8.41
CA GLU A 545 64.39 9.76 8.49
C GLU A 545 63.76 10.07 9.84
N ASP A 546 64.50 9.89 10.93
CA ASP A 546 64.07 10.21 12.30
C ASP A 546 63.93 11.73 12.54
N ASP A 547 64.68 12.56 11.82
CA ASP A 547 64.62 14.03 11.92
C ASP A 547 63.51 14.66 11.06
N LEU A 548 63.01 13.93 10.05
CA LEU A 548 61.96 14.43 9.16
C LEU A 548 60.61 14.50 9.89
N THR A 549 60.17 15.72 10.17
CA THR A 549 58.86 16.00 10.76
C THR A 549 57.85 16.44 9.70
N ILE A 550 56.58 16.11 9.91
CA ILE A 550 55.50 16.46 8.99
C ILE A 550 54.93 17.82 9.41
N ASN A 551 55.14 18.85 8.59
CA ASN A 551 54.65 20.21 8.82
C ASN A 551 53.51 20.58 7.86
N PHE A 552 52.46 21.22 8.39
CA PHE A 552 51.36 21.72 7.56
C PHE A 552 51.74 23.05 6.90
N ASN A 553 51.79 23.06 5.56
CA ASN A 553 52.07 24.28 4.82
C ASN A 553 50.80 25.12 4.69
N ARG A 554 50.73 26.23 5.44
CA ARG A 554 49.59 27.15 5.46
C ARG A 554 49.40 27.92 4.15
N LYS A 555 50.41 27.97 3.28
CA LYS A 555 50.32 28.67 1.99
C LYS A 555 49.71 27.72 0.95
N PRO A 556 48.45 27.96 0.53
CA PRO A 556 47.84 27.11 -0.47
C PRO A 556 48.54 27.27 -1.82
N THR A 557 48.47 26.23 -2.62
CA THR A 557 48.69 26.30 -4.07
C THR A 557 47.38 26.09 -4.81
N PHE A 558 47.42 26.03 -6.13
CA PHE A 558 46.23 25.92 -6.96
C PHE A 558 46.03 24.49 -7.47
N TYR A 559 44.77 24.08 -7.63
CA TYR A 559 44.42 22.84 -8.30
C TYR A 559 43.29 23.04 -9.33
N LEU A 560 43.27 22.15 -10.32
CA LEU A 560 42.15 21.92 -11.22
C LEU A 560 41.75 20.45 -11.12
N GLY A 561 40.52 20.18 -10.72
CA GLY A 561 39.99 18.84 -10.56
C GLY A 561 39.01 18.48 -11.67
N ILE A 562 39.14 17.27 -12.19
CA ILE A 562 38.10 16.58 -12.94
C ILE A 562 37.65 15.35 -12.16
N GLN A 563 36.34 15.17 -12.04
CA GLN A 563 35.77 13.92 -11.55
C GLN A 563 34.74 13.41 -12.52
N THR A 564 34.64 12.11 -12.54
CA THR A 564 33.50 11.40 -13.10
C THR A 564 32.79 10.77 -11.92
N SER A 565 31.49 11.01 -11.79
CA SER A 565 30.71 10.32 -10.79
C SER A 565 30.48 8.92 -11.30
N PHE A 566 30.97 7.93 -10.56
CA PHE A 566 30.92 6.51 -10.92
C PHE A 566 29.76 5.79 -10.23
#